data_AF-A0A5B0HEL6-F1
#
_entry.id   AF-A0A5B0HEL6-F1
#
_cell.length_a   1.000
_cell.length_b   1.000
_cell.length_c   1.000
_cell.angle_alpha   90.00
_cell.angle_beta   90.00
_cell.angle_gamma   90.00
#
_symmetry.space_group_name_H-M   'P 1'
#
loop_
_entity.id
_entity.type
_entity.pdbx_description
1 polymer ?
#
loop_
_entity_poly.entity_id
_entity_poly.type
_entity_poly.pdbx_seq_one_letter_code
_entity_poly.pdbx_strand_id
1 'polypeptide(L)' 'MTDSDLDLVYTTLCKTLTAEGEAQAPLYLARLALLCLTELDDPRRALSLIDAAKLPAASAEAA' A
#
# COMPACT_ATOMS: atom_id res chain seq x y z
N MET A 1 7.74 -6.31 14.80
CA MET A 1 8.21 -7.17 13.69
C MET A 1 9.72 -7.17 13.74
N THR A 2 10.32 -8.35 13.71
CA THR A 2 11.76 -8.54 13.50
C THR A 2 12.11 -8.37 12.03
N ASP A 3 13.41 -8.30 11.70
CA ASP A 3 13.85 -8.21 10.30
C ASP A 3 13.35 -9.40 9.46
N SER A 4 13.32 -10.60 10.04
CA SER A 4 12.78 -11.80 9.40
C SER A 4 11.27 -11.71 9.14
N ASP A 5 10.52 -11.08 10.06
CA ASP A 5 9.09 -10.86 9.86
C ASP A 5 8.85 -9.86 8.72
N LEU A 6 9.67 -8.81 8.63
CA LEU A 6 9.59 -7.82 7.56
C LEU A 6 9.91 -8.45 6.20
N ASP A 7 10.98 -9.25 6.11
CA ASP A 7 11.35 -9.94 4.88
C ASP A 7 10.23 -10.87 4.38
N LEU A 8 9.61 -11.63 5.29
CA LEU A 8 8.49 -12.50 4.96
C LEU A 8 7.28 -11.71 4.44
N VAL A 9 6.92 -10.61 5.10
CA VAL A 9 5.77 -9.77 4.71
C VAL A 9 6.01 -9.11 3.36
N TYR A 10 7.20 -8.54 3.12
CA TYR A 10 7.52 -7.92 1.84
C TYR A 10 7.63 -8.93 0.71
N THR A 11 8.27 -10.08 0.95
CA THR A 11 8.35 -11.15 -0.03
C THR A 11 6.95 -11.63 -0.43
N THR A 12 6.06 -11.81 0.55
CA THR A 12 4.68 -12.21 0.29
C THR A 12 3.93 -11.17 -0.53
N LEU A 13 4.01 -9.89 -0.14
CA LEU A 13 3.37 -8.79 -0.86
C LEU A 13 3.82 -8.71 -2.33
N CYS A 14 5.12 -8.75 -2.59
CA CYS A 14 5.67 -8.70 -3.94
C CYS A 14 5.24 -9.91 -4.78
N LYS A 15 5.25 -11.11 -4.20
CA LYS A 15 4.78 -12.32 -4.89
C LYS A 15 3.30 -12.23 -5.26
N THR A 16 2.46 -11.74 -4.33
CA THR A 16 1.03 -11.60 -4.61
C THR A 16 0.77 -10.54 -5.68
N LEU A 17 1.39 -9.36 -5.60
CA LEU A 17 1.27 -8.33 -6.64
C LEU A 17 1.65 -8.86 -8.03
N THR A 18 2.73 -9.66 -8.10
CA THR A 18 3.17 -10.28 -9.35
C THR A 18 2.15 -11.29 -9.88
N ALA A 19 1.52 -12.06 -9.00
CA ALA A 19 0.51 -13.05 -9.36
C ALA A 19 -0.82 -12.43 -9.82
N GLU A 20 -1.25 -11.34 -9.18
CA GLU A 20 -2.45 -10.58 -9.59
C GLU A 20 -2.24 -9.87 -10.94
N GLY A 21 -1.00 -9.47 -11.22
CA GLY A 21 -0.62 -8.80 -12.46
C GLY A 21 -0.93 -7.30 -12.48
N GLU A 22 -0.31 -6.58 -13.42
CA GLU A 22 -0.30 -5.11 -13.47
C GLU A 22 -1.72 -4.51 -13.54
N ALA A 23 -2.64 -5.16 -14.26
CA ALA A 23 -4.01 -4.69 -14.40
C ALA A 23 -4.81 -4.74 -13.09
N GLN A 24 -4.52 -5.71 -12.21
CA GLN A 24 -5.24 -5.91 -10.94
C GLN A 24 -4.50 -5.33 -9.73
N ALA A 25 -3.20 -5.02 -9.87
CA ALA A 25 -2.39 -4.48 -8.78
C ALA A 25 -3.00 -3.25 -8.08
N PRO A 26 -3.58 -2.24 -8.78
CA PRO A 26 -4.24 -1.13 -8.11
C PRO A 26 -5.45 -1.55 -7.26
N LEU A 27 -6.25 -2.50 -7.76
CA LEU A 27 -7.42 -3.00 -7.04
C LEU A 27 -7.01 -3.82 -5.81
N TYR A 28 -5.99 -4.67 -5.95
CA TYR A 28 -5.42 -5.42 -4.83
C TYR A 28 -4.90 -4.49 -3.74
N LEU A 29 -4.12 -3.46 -4.11
CA LEU A 29 -3.56 -2.51 -3.15
C LEU A 29 -4.64 -1.67 -2.47
N ALA A 30 -5.68 -1.25 -3.20
CA ALA A 30 -6.82 -0.55 -2.61
C ALA A 30 -7.54 -1.43 -1.58
N ARG A 31 -7.75 -2.72 -1.88
CA ARG A 31 -8.37 -3.67 -0.95
C ARG A 31 -7.50 -3.92 0.29
N LEU A 32 -6.20 -4.13 0.10
CA LEU A 32 -5.25 -4.30 1.20
C LEU A 32 -5.23 -3.08 2.11
N ALA A 33 -5.19 -1.86 1.55
CA ALA A 33 -5.22 -0.62 2.32
C ALA A 33 -6.49 -0.52 3.19
N LEU A 34 -7.67 -0.82 2.63
CA LEU A 34 -8.92 -0.81 3.40
C LEU A 34 -8.93 -1.81 4.57
N LEU A 35 -8.37 -3.01 4.37
CA LEU A 35 -8.21 -4.00 5.43
C LEU A 35 -7.26 -3.48 6.52
N CYS A 36 -6.12 -2.92 6.15
CA CYS A 36 -5.17 -2.32 7.11
C CYS A 36 -5.79 -1.15 7.89
N LEU A 37 -6.59 -0.31 7.25
CA LEU A 37 -7.29 0.78 7.94
C LEU A 37 -8.33 0.27 8.93
N THR A 38 -8.95 -0.88 8.65
CA THR A 38 -9.90 -1.54 9.56
C THR A 38 -9.17 -2.09 10.79
N GLU A 39 -8.01 -2.74 10.60
CA GLU A 39 -7.19 -3.28 11.69
C GLU A 39 -6.51 -2.19 12.55
N LEU A 40 -6.29 -1.00 11.99
CA LEU A 40 -5.64 0.10 12.70
C LEU A 40 -6.50 0.67 13.86
N ASP A 41 -7.83 0.59 13.73
CA ASP A 41 -8.84 1.05 14.70
C ASP A 41 -8.61 2.47 15.27
N ASP A 42 -7.94 3.34 14.51
CA ASP A 42 -7.68 4.75 14.88
C ASP A 42 -7.91 5.66 13.66
N PRO A 43 -9.05 6.39 13.63
CA PRO A 43 -9.38 7.30 12.53
C PRO A 43 -8.37 8.43 12.33
N ARG A 44 -7.75 8.96 13.40
CA ARG A 44 -6.80 10.08 13.27
C ARG A 44 -5.50 9.62 12.66
N ARG A 45 -5.03 8.44 13.07
CA ARG A 45 -3.84 7.81 12.50
C ARG A 45 -4.08 7.37 11.07
N ALA A 46 -5.26 6.83 10.76
CA ALA A 46 -5.68 6.52 9.39
C ALA A 46 -5.60 7.75 8.48
N LEU A 47 -6.20 8.87 8.89
CA LEU A 47 -6.16 10.12 8.11
C LEU A 47 -4.74 10.64 7.90
N SER A 48 -3.90 10.60 8.95
CA SER A 48 -2.49 11.00 8.86
C SER A 48 -1.70 10.15 7.85
N LEU A 49 -1.92 8.83 7.84
CA LEU A 49 -1.28 7.93 6.88
C LEU A 49 -1.77 8.17 5.44
N ILE A 50 -3.06 8.45 5.24
CA ILE A 50 -3.62 8.79 3.92
C ILE A 50 -2.98 10.07 3.38
N ASP A 51 -2.83 11.09 4.22
CA ASP A 51 -2.16 12.33 3.82
C ASP A 51 -0.68 12.11 3.51
N ALA A 52 0.02 11.30 4.30
CA ALA A 52 1.43 10.95 4.07
C ALA A 52 1.65 10.11 2.81
N ALA A 53 0.66 9.33 2.37
CA ALA A 53 0.72 8.48 1.18
C ALA A 53 0.49 9.25 -0.13
N LYS A 54 0.11 10.55 -0.07
CA LYS A 54 -0.08 11.37 -1.27
C LYS A 54 1.22 11.41 -2.07
N LEU A 55 1.17 10.90 -3.29
CA LEU A 55 2.26 11.05 -4.24
C LEU A 55 2.45 12.55 -4.53
N PRO A 56 3.70 13.02 -4.71
CA PRO A 56 3.91 14.34 -5.26
C PRO A 56 3.15 14.44 -6.58
N ALA A 57 2.51 15.59 -6.83
CA ALA A 57 1.88 15.83 -8.11
C ALA A 57 2.91 15.51 -9.19
N ALA A 58 2.60 14.54 -10.06
CA ALA A 58 3.46 14.20 -11.16
C ALA A 58 3.70 15.51 -11.91
N SER A 59 4.94 16.01 -11.86
CA SER A 59 5.31 17.24 -12.54
C SER A 59 4.82 17.11 -13.98
N ALA A 60 3.96 18.03 -14.38
CA ALA A 60 3.54 18.18 -15.74
C ALA A 60 4.74 18.70 -16.55
N GLU A 61 5.70 17.82 -16.86
CA GLU A 61 6.80 18.09 -17.79
C GLU A 61 6.92 16.92 -18.75
N ALA A 62 5.94 16.88 -19.65
CA ALA A 62 6.07 16.31 -20.98
C ALA A 62 5.12 17.10 -21.91
N ALA A 63 5.51 18.33 -22.23
CA ALA A 63 5.02 19.08 -23.38
C ALA A 63 6.10 20.06 -23.84
#